data_AF-A0A2R5GZH6-F1
#
_entry.id   AF-A0A2R5GZH6-F1
#
_cell.length_a   1.000
_cell.length_b   1.000
_cell.length_c   1.000
_cell.angle_alpha   90.00
_cell.angle_beta   90.00
_cell.angle_gamma   90.00
#
_symmetry.space_group_name_H-M   'P 1'
#
loop_
_entity.id
_entity.type
_entity.pdbx_description
1 polymer ?
#
loop_
_entity_poly.entity_id
_entity_poly.type
_entity_poly.pdbx_seq_one_letter_code
_entity_poly.pdbx_strand_id
1 'polypeptide(L)'
;TGAAPKEALVSIAWQLCLSVPGFADVLDSMNFGGIPYKPLADVFQTILVNPATKLGPDQMRQVVVLDALDECSKSDDVLTKVIRTWENVMPSWLSLVVSTRPEGKIQRGITNNSLDLKVLELKDEENFRDIEKHIEHLLCDMKDTVEQKDVASCAKILSERSEGLFLWASFLPETLNRMHEEKQGGVLTLQDISYKDDIPNGLGGMFKEYFERLQEKVRGEKTYKMLLAPIVAAREPLSVEQLSAVLQLEQDDMDDIVDDASNLLYRGGDGRVALIHKRMADWLSDKKQSGRQLFVKKKDGHKQLADFCISSWDDFFSLRHAVFHLVKSGRHAEAFELLNDFAWVKSAISVGDDEAQRRATIGNLIRDCVELDIYFAPESDTPRFLSKAVHALSYDPNELVSQVLARLGHDSKDPL
;
A
#
# COMPACT_ATOMS: atom_id res chain seq x y z
N THR A 1 -0.69 2.64 3.45
CA THR A 1 -1.66 3.76 3.43
C THR A 1 -2.60 3.52 2.28
N GLY A 2 -3.91 3.77 2.44
CA GLY A 2 -4.85 3.55 1.34
C GLY A 2 -4.81 4.69 0.32
N ALA A 3 -4.94 4.38 -0.97
CA ALA A 3 -4.98 5.40 -2.02
C ALA A 3 -6.12 6.40 -1.76
N ALA A 4 -5.90 7.70 -2.00
CA ALA A 4 -6.95 8.69 -1.81
C ALA A 4 -7.94 8.65 -2.99
N PRO A 5 -9.26 8.77 -2.76
CA PRO A 5 -10.26 8.78 -3.82
C PRO A 5 -9.96 9.73 -4.98
N LYS A 6 -9.50 10.95 -4.67
CA LYS A 6 -9.23 11.97 -5.68
C LYS A 6 -8.01 11.62 -6.54
N GLU A 7 -6.98 11.03 -5.94
CA GLU A 7 -5.78 10.57 -6.66
C GLU A 7 -6.15 9.49 -7.67
N ALA A 8 -7.05 8.57 -7.30
CA ALA A 8 -7.57 7.56 -8.23
C ALA A 8 -8.28 8.20 -9.44
N LEU A 9 -9.12 9.22 -9.22
CA LEU A 9 -9.79 9.93 -10.33
C LEU A 9 -8.81 10.69 -11.22
N VAL A 10 -7.80 11.33 -10.63
CA VAL A 10 -6.74 12.03 -11.38
C VAL A 10 -5.94 11.03 -12.22
N SER A 11 -5.62 9.86 -11.67
CA SER A 11 -4.94 8.78 -12.41
C SER A 11 -5.77 8.29 -13.60
N ILE A 12 -7.09 8.13 -13.44
CA ILE A 12 -7.97 7.78 -14.57
C ILE A 12 -7.94 8.88 -15.63
N ALA A 13 -8.09 10.15 -15.24
CA ALA A 13 -8.12 11.26 -16.18
C ALA A 13 -6.79 11.37 -16.96
N TRP A 14 -5.66 11.21 -16.26
CA TRP A 14 -4.35 11.16 -16.89
C TRP A 14 -4.22 10.03 -17.91
N GLN A 15 -4.66 8.81 -17.56
CA GLN A 15 -4.64 7.68 -18.49
C GLN A 15 -5.54 7.91 -19.71
N LEU A 16 -6.70 8.54 -19.53
CA LEU A 16 -7.58 8.91 -20.65
C LEU A 16 -6.96 9.97 -21.56
N CYS A 17 -6.19 10.93 -21.02
CA CYS A 17 -5.43 11.86 -21.86
C CYS A 17 -4.43 11.14 -22.78
N LEU A 18 -3.88 10.01 -22.34
CA LEU A 18 -2.91 9.23 -23.10
C LEU A 18 -3.57 8.27 -24.10
N SER A 19 -4.76 7.73 -23.77
CA SER A 19 -5.39 6.66 -24.54
C SER A 19 -6.56 7.10 -25.42
N VAL A 20 -7.20 8.23 -25.12
CA VAL A 20 -8.41 8.71 -25.83
C VAL A 20 -8.11 9.98 -26.61
N PRO A 21 -8.14 9.91 -27.96
CA PRO A 21 -7.93 11.09 -28.81
C PRO A 21 -8.86 12.26 -28.45
N GLY A 22 -8.28 13.45 -28.29
CA GLY A 22 -9.00 14.68 -27.97
C GLY A 22 -9.37 14.86 -26.50
N PHE A 23 -9.22 13.83 -25.64
CA PHE A 23 -9.57 13.96 -24.22
C PHE A 23 -8.71 15.01 -23.52
N ALA A 24 -7.41 15.05 -23.81
CA ALA A 24 -6.50 16.08 -23.30
C ALA A 24 -6.93 17.50 -23.70
N ASP A 25 -7.24 17.73 -24.98
CA ASP A 25 -7.68 19.05 -25.47
C ASP A 25 -8.96 19.53 -24.79
N VAL A 26 -9.91 18.61 -24.60
CA VAL A 26 -11.17 18.92 -23.90
C VAL A 26 -10.92 19.17 -22.42
N LEU A 27 -10.06 18.37 -21.79
CA LEU A 27 -9.70 18.53 -20.39
C LEU A 27 -9.01 19.89 -20.16
N ASP A 28 -8.07 20.28 -21.01
CA ASP A 28 -7.38 21.58 -20.95
C ASP A 28 -8.32 22.77 -21.10
N SER A 29 -9.47 22.59 -21.76
CA SER A 29 -10.52 23.61 -21.85
C SER A 29 -11.35 23.78 -20.55
N MET A 30 -11.16 22.90 -19.55
CA MET A 30 -11.92 22.91 -18.31
C MET A 30 -11.32 23.86 -17.26
N ASN A 31 -12.18 24.36 -16.38
CA ASN A 31 -11.75 25.19 -15.25
C ASN A 31 -11.39 24.31 -14.03
N PHE A 32 -10.09 24.19 -13.74
CA PHE A 32 -9.57 23.45 -12.58
C PHE A 32 -9.53 24.25 -11.28
N GLY A 33 -10.05 25.48 -11.26
CA GLY A 33 -10.05 26.35 -10.09
C GLY A 33 -10.59 25.62 -8.84
N GLY A 34 -9.72 25.48 -7.83
CA GLY A 34 -10.05 24.90 -6.54
C GLY A 34 -10.35 23.39 -6.53
N ILE A 35 -10.04 22.64 -7.60
CA ILE A 35 -10.25 21.17 -7.68
C ILE A 35 -9.77 20.41 -6.42
N PRO A 36 -8.59 20.68 -5.84
CA PRO A 36 -8.14 19.98 -4.63
C PRO A 36 -9.11 20.11 -3.45
N TYR A 37 -9.85 21.22 -3.36
CA TYR A 37 -10.79 21.51 -2.28
C TYR A 37 -12.23 21.12 -2.59
N LYS A 38 -12.54 20.78 -3.85
CA LYS A 38 -13.89 20.37 -4.24
C LYS A 38 -14.25 19.00 -3.64
N PRO A 39 -15.54 18.77 -3.32
CA PRO A 39 -16.06 17.44 -3.00
C PRO A 39 -15.72 16.40 -4.09
N LEU A 40 -15.64 15.12 -3.71
CA LEU A 40 -15.27 14.03 -4.64
C LEU A 40 -16.16 13.98 -5.89
N ALA A 41 -17.48 14.19 -5.73
CA ALA A 41 -18.42 14.21 -6.84
C ALA A 41 -18.14 15.34 -7.85
N ASP A 42 -17.78 16.52 -7.35
CA ASP A 42 -17.49 17.67 -8.21
C ASP A 42 -16.16 17.50 -8.96
N VAL A 43 -15.17 16.87 -8.30
CA VAL A 43 -13.92 16.47 -8.96
C VAL A 43 -14.25 15.48 -10.07
N PHE A 44 -14.95 14.38 -9.75
CA PHE A 44 -15.40 13.38 -10.73
C PHE A 44 -16.11 14.00 -11.93
N GLN A 45 -17.06 14.91 -11.67
CA GLN A 45 -17.78 15.61 -12.73
C GLN A 45 -16.84 16.46 -13.59
N THR A 46 -15.95 17.22 -12.97
CA THR A 46 -15.10 18.19 -13.69
C THR A 46 -14.02 17.53 -14.52
N ILE A 47 -13.34 16.50 -13.99
CA ILE A 47 -12.14 15.94 -14.63
C ILE A 47 -12.40 14.68 -15.45
N LEU A 48 -13.57 14.03 -15.30
CA LEU A 48 -13.91 12.81 -16.04
C LEU A 48 -15.21 12.95 -16.82
N VAL A 49 -16.32 13.24 -16.15
CA VAL A 49 -17.65 13.22 -16.80
C VAL A 49 -17.77 14.32 -17.87
N ASN A 50 -17.44 15.57 -17.51
CA ASN A 50 -17.56 16.70 -18.42
C ASN A 50 -16.67 16.54 -19.67
N PRO A 51 -15.38 16.13 -19.55
CA PRO A 51 -14.56 15.88 -20.73
C PRO A 51 -15.06 14.70 -21.57
N ALA A 52 -15.38 13.57 -20.94
CA ALA A 52 -15.81 12.36 -21.65
C ALA A 52 -17.09 12.60 -22.47
N THR A 53 -18.05 13.34 -21.91
CA THR A 53 -19.33 13.63 -22.58
C THR A 53 -19.17 14.56 -23.79
N LYS A 54 -18.15 15.43 -23.81
CA LYS A 54 -17.89 16.37 -24.90
C LYS A 54 -17.24 15.75 -26.13
N LEU A 55 -16.60 14.58 -26.01
CA LEU A 55 -15.86 13.92 -27.10
C LEU A 55 -16.74 13.24 -28.18
N GLY A 56 -18.07 13.26 -28.01
CA GLY A 56 -19.02 12.63 -28.92
C GLY A 56 -19.05 11.10 -28.81
N PRO A 57 -19.99 10.44 -29.52
CA PRO A 57 -20.22 8.99 -29.42
C PRO A 57 -19.25 8.13 -30.26
N ASP A 58 -18.50 8.73 -31.19
CA ASP A 58 -17.65 8.02 -32.16
C ASP A 58 -16.32 7.51 -31.58
N GLN A 59 -16.15 7.61 -30.25
CA GLN A 59 -14.96 7.15 -29.56
C GLN A 59 -14.91 5.62 -29.55
N MET A 60 -13.71 5.06 -29.70
CA MET A 60 -13.49 3.64 -29.48
C MET A 60 -13.83 3.27 -28.04
N ARG A 61 -14.45 2.10 -27.84
CA ARG A 61 -14.85 1.62 -26.52
C ARG A 61 -13.63 1.45 -25.62
N GLN A 62 -13.70 2.06 -24.45
CA GLN A 62 -12.71 2.03 -23.37
C GLN A 62 -13.31 1.36 -22.13
N VAL A 63 -12.44 0.74 -21.33
CA VAL A 63 -12.80 0.18 -20.02
C VAL A 63 -11.85 0.76 -18.98
N VAL A 64 -12.42 1.43 -17.98
CA VAL A 64 -11.69 1.84 -16.78
C VAL A 64 -11.74 0.69 -15.79
N VAL A 65 -10.57 0.30 -15.26
CA VAL A 65 -10.47 -0.70 -14.19
C VAL A 65 -10.06 0.01 -12.90
N LEU A 66 -10.94 -0.02 -11.91
CA LEU A 66 -10.64 0.38 -10.54
C LEU A 66 -10.30 -0.87 -9.73
N ASP A 67 -9.00 -1.08 -9.51
CA ASP A 67 -8.53 -2.22 -8.75
C ASP A 67 -8.55 -1.96 -7.23
N ALA A 68 -8.93 -2.99 -6.47
CA ALA A 68 -8.89 -3.09 -5.03
C ALA A 68 -9.52 -1.90 -4.28
N LEU A 69 -10.82 -1.64 -4.54
CA LEU A 69 -11.56 -0.54 -3.92
C LEU A 69 -11.49 -0.52 -2.39
N ASP A 70 -11.41 -1.68 -1.75
CA ASP A 70 -11.28 -1.84 -0.30
C ASP A 70 -9.97 -1.27 0.28
N GLU A 71 -8.96 -1.05 -0.57
CA GLU A 71 -7.72 -0.38 -0.18
C GLU A 71 -7.81 1.15 -0.22
N CYS A 72 -8.94 1.71 -0.65
CA CYS A 72 -9.15 3.16 -0.66
C CYS A 72 -9.58 3.68 0.73
N SER A 73 -8.96 4.77 1.20
CA SER A 73 -9.22 5.38 2.52
C SER A 73 -10.67 5.85 2.74
N LYS A 74 -11.42 6.12 1.66
CA LYS A 74 -12.85 6.44 1.67
C LYS A 74 -13.59 5.70 0.56
N SER A 75 -13.40 4.38 0.53
CA SER A 75 -14.02 3.48 -0.44
C SER A 75 -15.54 3.64 -0.57
N ASP A 76 -16.26 3.95 0.52
CA ASP A 76 -17.70 4.24 0.48
C ASP A 76 -18.05 5.49 -0.33
N ASP A 77 -17.25 6.55 -0.21
CA ASP A 77 -17.48 7.79 -0.96
C ASP A 77 -17.27 7.53 -2.46
N VAL A 78 -16.25 6.74 -2.82
CA VAL A 78 -16.02 6.30 -4.21
C VAL A 78 -17.19 5.45 -4.70
N LEU A 79 -17.61 4.45 -3.92
CA LEU A 79 -18.75 3.60 -4.25
C LEU A 79 -20.01 4.41 -4.49
N THR A 80 -20.32 5.36 -3.61
CA THR A 80 -21.57 6.12 -3.66
C THR A 80 -21.56 7.29 -4.64
N LYS A 81 -20.45 8.01 -4.77
CA LYS A 81 -20.36 9.23 -5.59
C LYS A 81 -19.84 9.00 -7.00
N VAL A 82 -19.15 7.89 -7.25
CA VAL A 82 -18.52 7.57 -8.54
C VAL A 82 -19.11 6.30 -9.13
N ILE A 83 -18.96 5.17 -8.45
CA ILE A 83 -19.30 3.85 -9.03
C ILE A 83 -20.81 3.74 -9.32
N ARG A 84 -21.65 4.10 -8.35
CA ARG A 84 -23.12 4.04 -8.51
C ARG A 84 -23.69 5.06 -9.50
N THR A 85 -22.98 6.13 -9.76
CA THR A 85 -23.43 7.18 -10.68
C THR A 85 -22.90 6.95 -12.09
N TRP A 86 -21.86 6.12 -12.26
CA TRP A 86 -21.12 5.94 -13.51
C TRP A 86 -22.01 5.68 -14.73
N GLU A 87 -22.85 4.65 -14.67
CA GLU A 87 -23.72 4.25 -15.79
C GLU A 87 -24.65 5.39 -16.25
N ASN A 88 -25.09 6.23 -15.32
CA ASN A 88 -26.03 7.32 -15.61
C ASN A 88 -25.35 8.57 -16.19
N VAL A 89 -24.06 8.78 -15.89
CA VAL A 89 -23.37 10.03 -16.23
C VAL A 89 -22.30 9.86 -17.32
N MET A 90 -21.81 8.65 -17.54
CA MET A 90 -20.75 8.39 -18.51
C MET A 90 -21.27 8.07 -19.90
N PRO A 91 -20.53 8.43 -20.96
CA PRO A 91 -20.87 8.03 -22.31
C PRO A 91 -20.71 6.51 -22.49
N SER A 92 -21.50 5.94 -23.40
CA SER A 92 -21.57 4.49 -23.66
C SER A 92 -20.26 3.86 -24.13
N TRP A 93 -19.33 4.66 -24.68
CA TRP A 93 -17.99 4.22 -25.02
C TRP A 93 -17.10 3.98 -23.80
N LEU A 94 -17.44 4.45 -22.61
CA LEU A 94 -16.60 4.35 -21.41
C LEU A 94 -17.25 3.48 -20.32
N SER A 95 -16.83 2.22 -20.24
CA SER A 95 -17.31 1.27 -19.22
C SER A 95 -16.42 1.26 -17.97
N LEU A 96 -16.96 0.79 -16.84
CA LEU A 96 -16.23 0.66 -15.58
C LEU A 96 -16.26 -0.79 -15.09
N VAL A 97 -15.10 -1.30 -14.69
CA VAL A 97 -14.94 -2.55 -13.94
C VAL A 97 -14.27 -2.21 -12.61
N VAL A 98 -14.79 -2.77 -11.52
CA VAL A 98 -14.26 -2.54 -10.17
C VAL A 98 -14.01 -3.88 -9.51
N SER A 99 -12.82 -4.07 -8.94
CA SER A 99 -12.52 -5.20 -8.07
C SER A 99 -12.56 -4.75 -6.61
N THR A 100 -13.07 -5.60 -5.72
CA THR A 100 -13.10 -5.32 -4.28
C THR A 100 -13.30 -6.58 -3.46
N ARG A 101 -12.75 -6.61 -2.24
CA ARG A 101 -13.12 -7.59 -1.22
C ARG A 101 -14.41 -7.16 -0.52
N PRO A 102 -15.33 -8.09 -0.20
CA PRO A 102 -16.60 -7.77 0.46
C PRO A 102 -16.41 -7.52 1.96
N GLU A 103 -15.63 -6.48 2.30
CA GLU A 103 -15.26 -6.15 3.68
C GLU A 103 -15.92 -4.85 4.15
N GLY A 104 -16.22 -4.79 5.45
CA GLY A 104 -16.64 -3.57 6.13
C GLY A 104 -17.89 -2.90 5.55
N LYS A 105 -17.74 -1.64 5.13
CA LYS A 105 -18.85 -0.79 4.69
C LYS A 105 -19.23 -1.01 3.21
N ILE A 106 -18.29 -1.49 2.40
CA ILE A 106 -18.49 -1.86 0.99
C ILE A 106 -19.50 -3.00 0.86
N GLN A 107 -19.40 -4.02 1.72
CA GLN A 107 -20.31 -5.17 1.71
C GLN A 107 -21.79 -4.74 1.78
N ARG A 108 -22.13 -3.81 2.68
CA ARG A 108 -23.48 -3.24 2.80
C ARG A 108 -23.87 -2.40 1.59
N GLY A 109 -22.89 -1.75 0.97
CA GLY A 109 -23.07 -0.96 -0.23
C GLY A 109 -23.40 -1.82 -1.46
N ILE A 110 -22.88 -3.04 -1.52
CA ILE A 110 -23.10 -3.98 -2.62
C ILE A 110 -24.47 -4.69 -2.49
N THR A 111 -24.83 -5.16 -1.29
CA THR A 111 -26.04 -5.99 -1.10
C THR A 111 -27.37 -5.25 -1.32
N ASN A 112 -27.36 -3.92 -1.32
CA ASN A 112 -28.58 -3.12 -1.30
C ASN A 112 -29.04 -2.61 -2.68
N ASN A 113 -28.36 -2.87 -3.80
CA ASN A 113 -28.64 -2.20 -5.09
C ASN A 113 -28.30 -3.01 -6.36
N SER A 114 -28.82 -2.49 -7.48
CA SER A 114 -28.70 -2.93 -8.88
C SER A 114 -27.32 -2.68 -9.52
N LEU A 115 -26.23 -3.15 -8.91
CA LEU A 115 -24.94 -3.26 -9.61
C LEU A 115 -24.85 -4.67 -10.21
N ASP A 116 -24.38 -4.76 -11.45
CA ASP A 116 -23.97 -6.06 -11.99
C ASP A 116 -22.71 -6.52 -11.24
N LEU A 117 -22.81 -7.68 -10.60
CA LEU A 117 -21.77 -8.19 -9.70
C LEU A 117 -21.53 -9.66 -9.98
N LYS A 118 -20.27 -10.00 -10.22
CA LYS A 118 -19.77 -11.37 -10.20
C LYS A 118 -18.99 -11.60 -8.93
N VAL A 119 -19.50 -12.45 -8.04
CA VAL A 119 -18.74 -12.94 -6.88
C VAL A 119 -17.76 -14.01 -7.36
N LEU A 120 -16.49 -13.84 -7.01
CA LEU A 120 -15.46 -14.86 -7.21
C LEU A 120 -15.31 -15.63 -5.90
N GLU A 121 -15.88 -16.83 -5.83
CA GLU A 121 -15.81 -17.67 -4.64
C GLU A 121 -14.52 -18.50 -4.66
N LEU A 122 -13.78 -18.50 -3.55
CA LEU A 122 -12.56 -19.30 -3.42
C LEU A 122 -12.80 -20.80 -3.61
N LYS A 123 -14.02 -21.26 -3.26
CA LYS A 123 -14.42 -22.66 -3.33
C LYS A 123 -15.08 -23.06 -4.66
N ASP A 124 -15.11 -22.15 -5.63
CA ASP A 124 -15.65 -22.45 -6.95
C ASP A 124 -14.80 -23.52 -7.66
N GLU A 125 -15.44 -24.52 -8.25
CA GLU A 125 -14.78 -25.60 -8.99
C GLU A 125 -14.01 -25.04 -10.21
N GLU A 126 -14.50 -23.97 -10.84
CA GLU A 126 -13.78 -23.30 -11.93
C GLU A 126 -12.49 -22.64 -11.44
N ASN A 127 -12.50 -22.07 -10.22
CA ASN A 127 -11.31 -21.49 -9.60
C ASN A 127 -10.25 -22.56 -9.32
N PHE A 128 -10.64 -23.71 -8.75
CA PHE A 128 -9.73 -24.83 -8.54
C PHE A 128 -9.16 -25.38 -9.86
N ARG A 129 -9.99 -25.48 -10.91
CA ARG A 129 -9.54 -25.89 -12.25
C ARG A 129 -8.51 -24.92 -12.83
N ASP A 130 -8.72 -23.62 -12.67
CA ASP A 130 -7.80 -22.61 -13.17
C ASP A 130 -6.48 -22.60 -12.38
N ILE A 131 -6.53 -22.81 -11.07
CA ILE A 131 -5.33 -22.97 -10.21
C ILE A 131 -4.57 -24.24 -10.58
N GLU A 132 -5.27 -25.39 -10.72
CA GLU A 132 -4.66 -26.65 -11.15
C GLU A 132 -3.93 -26.46 -12.48
N LYS A 133 -4.59 -25.84 -13.46
CA LYS A 133 -3.99 -25.55 -14.76
C LYS A 133 -2.79 -24.60 -14.63
N HIS A 134 -2.87 -23.57 -13.82
CA HIS A 134 -1.75 -22.67 -13.58
C HIS A 134 -0.54 -23.40 -12.97
N ILE A 135 -0.78 -24.22 -11.96
CA ILE A 135 0.26 -25.04 -11.33
C ILE A 135 0.83 -26.03 -12.34
N GLU A 136 0.01 -26.68 -13.16
CA GLU A 136 0.47 -27.60 -14.21
C GLU A 136 1.48 -26.92 -15.14
N HIS A 137 1.18 -25.71 -15.63
CA HIS A 137 2.10 -24.95 -16.47
C HIS A 137 3.39 -24.60 -15.72
N LEU A 138 3.28 -24.16 -14.47
CA LEU A 138 4.42 -23.83 -13.61
C LEU A 138 5.34 -25.05 -13.44
N LEU A 139 4.79 -26.24 -13.17
CA LEU A 139 5.56 -27.48 -13.02
C LEU A 139 6.14 -27.97 -14.36
N CYS A 140 5.45 -27.74 -15.48
CA CYS A 140 5.98 -28.02 -16.82
C CYS A 140 7.21 -27.16 -17.15
N ASP A 141 7.28 -25.93 -16.65
CA ASP A 141 8.45 -25.06 -16.84
C ASP A 141 9.61 -25.47 -15.92
N MET A 142 9.33 -26.14 -14.79
CA MET A 142 10.31 -26.61 -13.81
C MET A 142 10.82 -28.04 -14.08
N LYS A 143 11.22 -28.33 -15.32
CA LYS A 143 11.59 -29.70 -15.77
C LYS A 143 12.79 -30.30 -15.04
N ASP A 144 13.70 -29.46 -14.58
CA ASP A 144 14.90 -29.87 -13.85
C ASP A 144 14.63 -30.05 -12.35
N THR A 145 13.45 -29.64 -11.87
CA THR A 145 13.05 -29.72 -10.45
C THR A 145 12.00 -30.81 -10.22
N VAL A 146 11.05 -30.99 -11.16
CA VAL A 146 9.89 -31.87 -10.99
C VAL A 146 9.77 -32.88 -12.14
N GLU A 147 9.50 -34.13 -11.77
CA GLU A 147 9.31 -35.25 -12.69
C GLU A 147 8.11 -35.02 -13.60
N GLN A 148 8.37 -34.99 -14.91
CA GLN A 148 7.39 -34.54 -15.90
C GLN A 148 6.23 -35.50 -16.10
N LYS A 149 6.43 -36.80 -15.85
CA LYS A 149 5.33 -37.79 -15.85
C LYS A 149 4.35 -37.58 -14.67
N ASP A 150 4.77 -36.91 -13.60
CA ASP A 150 3.99 -36.74 -12.37
C ASP A 150 3.26 -35.39 -12.31
N VAL A 151 3.59 -34.45 -13.22
CA VAL A 151 3.09 -33.05 -13.23
C VAL A 151 1.58 -32.95 -13.03
N ALA A 152 0.78 -33.68 -13.82
CA ALA A 152 -0.69 -33.61 -13.71
C ALA A 152 -1.19 -34.08 -12.33
N SER A 153 -0.55 -35.11 -11.75
CA SER A 153 -0.94 -35.61 -10.42
C SER A 153 -0.50 -34.65 -9.31
N CYS A 154 0.69 -34.06 -9.43
CA CYS A 154 1.19 -33.05 -8.51
C CYS A 154 0.32 -31.79 -8.55
N ALA A 155 -0.02 -31.29 -9.75
CA ALA A 155 -0.85 -30.10 -9.94
C ALA A 155 -2.21 -30.26 -9.25
N LYS A 156 -2.85 -31.42 -9.40
CA LYS A 156 -4.10 -31.73 -8.72
C LYS A 156 -3.98 -31.64 -7.19
N ILE A 157 -2.99 -32.31 -6.60
CA ILE A 157 -2.78 -32.29 -5.14
C ILE A 157 -2.48 -30.88 -4.64
N LEU A 158 -1.59 -30.16 -5.33
CA LEU A 158 -1.20 -28.80 -4.95
C LEU A 158 -2.36 -27.81 -5.10
N SER A 159 -3.24 -27.99 -6.09
CA SER A 159 -4.45 -27.18 -6.23
C SER A 159 -5.36 -27.31 -5.01
N GLU A 160 -5.54 -28.52 -4.48
CA GLU A 160 -6.32 -28.76 -3.26
C GLU A 160 -5.67 -28.09 -2.05
N ARG A 161 -4.33 -28.18 -1.92
CA ARG A 161 -3.58 -27.53 -0.83
C ARG A 161 -3.63 -26.00 -0.88
N SER A 162 -3.81 -25.42 -2.07
CA SER A 162 -3.90 -23.96 -2.22
C SER A 162 -5.11 -23.33 -1.52
N GLU A 163 -6.13 -24.14 -1.20
CA GLU A 163 -7.43 -23.66 -0.68
C GLU A 163 -8.07 -22.58 -1.57
N GLY A 164 -7.84 -22.67 -2.89
CA GLY A 164 -8.43 -21.76 -3.88
C GLY A 164 -7.68 -20.44 -4.03
N LEU A 165 -6.41 -20.35 -3.61
CA LEU A 165 -5.64 -19.10 -3.61
C LEU A 165 -4.45 -19.15 -4.58
N PHE A 166 -4.49 -18.37 -5.66
CA PHE A 166 -3.36 -18.19 -6.58
C PHE A 166 -2.09 -17.67 -5.89
N LEU A 167 -2.24 -16.81 -4.87
CA LEU A 167 -1.11 -16.32 -4.10
C LEU A 167 -0.38 -17.45 -3.36
N TRP A 168 -1.06 -18.56 -3.02
CA TRP A 168 -0.36 -19.72 -2.45
C TRP A 168 0.52 -20.39 -3.51
N ALA A 169 0.01 -20.52 -4.74
CA ALA A 169 0.73 -21.12 -5.85
C ALA A 169 2.00 -20.32 -6.23
N SER A 170 2.02 -19.00 -6.02
CA SER A 170 3.22 -18.18 -6.31
C SER A 170 4.44 -18.51 -5.44
N PHE A 171 4.25 -19.19 -4.30
CA PHE A 171 5.37 -19.66 -3.47
C PHE A 171 5.94 -21.02 -3.92
N LEU A 172 5.21 -21.75 -4.78
CA LEU A 172 5.61 -23.09 -5.18
C LEU A 172 6.99 -23.16 -5.84
N PRO A 173 7.40 -22.26 -6.75
CA PRO A 173 8.71 -22.36 -7.38
C PRO A 173 9.85 -22.44 -6.35
N GLU A 174 9.78 -21.55 -5.36
CA GLU A 174 10.78 -21.47 -4.30
C GLU A 174 10.71 -22.68 -3.36
N THR A 175 9.51 -23.07 -2.93
CA THR A 175 9.32 -24.26 -2.09
C THR A 175 9.85 -25.53 -2.77
N LEU A 176 9.57 -25.70 -4.06
CA LEU A 176 9.95 -26.89 -4.82
C LEU A 176 11.45 -26.90 -5.13
N ASN A 177 12.06 -25.77 -5.51
CA ASN A 177 13.51 -25.71 -5.73
C ASN A 177 14.28 -26.08 -4.48
N ARG A 178 13.84 -25.59 -3.33
CA ARG A 178 14.42 -25.92 -2.03
C ARG A 178 14.25 -27.40 -1.67
N MET A 179 13.06 -27.97 -1.84
CA MET A 179 12.85 -29.41 -1.64
C MET A 179 13.75 -30.25 -2.56
N HIS A 180 13.95 -29.80 -3.80
CA HIS A 180 14.83 -30.46 -4.75
C HIS A 180 16.30 -30.41 -4.32
N GLU A 181 16.77 -29.27 -3.80
CA GLU A 181 18.11 -29.15 -3.21
C GLU A 181 18.31 -30.06 -1.99
N GLU A 182 17.29 -30.15 -1.11
CA GLU A 182 17.31 -31.00 0.09
C GLU A 182 17.32 -32.50 -0.24
N LYS A 183 16.71 -32.92 -1.36
CA LYS A 183 16.61 -34.33 -1.77
C LYS A 183 17.96 -34.98 -2.15
N GLN A 184 19.00 -34.19 -2.43
CA GLN A 184 20.34 -34.67 -2.80
C GLN A 184 20.37 -35.69 -3.97
N GLY A 185 19.54 -35.46 -5.01
CA GLY A 185 19.64 -36.18 -6.28
C GLY A 185 18.31 -36.52 -6.94
N GLY A 186 18.24 -36.29 -8.25
CA GLY A 186 17.05 -36.51 -9.07
C GLY A 186 15.95 -35.47 -8.85
N VAL A 187 14.99 -35.45 -9.76
CA VAL A 187 13.81 -34.56 -9.70
C VAL A 187 12.81 -35.00 -8.62
N LEU A 188 11.98 -34.07 -8.15
CA LEU A 188 10.86 -34.34 -7.24
C LEU A 188 9.80 -35.19 -7.95
N THR A 189 9.40 -36.27 -7.29
CA THR A 189 8.36 -37.20 -7.72
C THR A 189 7.04 -36.88 -7.03
N LEU A 190 5.97 -37.54 -7.47
CA LEU A 190 4.67 -37.45 -6.81
C LEU A 190 4.74 -37.76 -5.31
N GLN A 191 5.57 -38.73 -4.89
CA GLN A 191 5.69 -39.09 -3.47
C GLN A 191 6.29 -37.95 -2.63
N ASP A 192 7.30 -37.26 -3.17
CA ASP A 192 7.96 -36.14 -2.48
C ASP A 192 6.96 -34.99 -2.29
N ILE A 193 6.17 -34.67 -3.32
CA ILE A 193 5.20 -33.57 -3.28
C ILE A 193 3.94 -33.93 -2.47
N SER A 194 3.57 -35.22 -2.42
CA SER A 194 2.37 -35.69 -1.73
C SER A 194 2.50 -35.70 -0.21
N TYR A 195 3.70 -35.53 0.35
CA TYR A 195 3.89 -35.49 1.79
C TYR A 195 3.32 -34.19 2.38
N LYS A 196 2.47 -34.30 3.42
CA LYS A 196 1.67 -33.16 3.92
C LYS A 196 2.48 -32.13 4.69
N ASP A 197 3.57 -32.55 5.32
CA ASP A 197 4.35 -31.66 6.19
C ASP A 197 5.36 -30.80 5.41
N ASP A 198 5.68 -31.15 4.16
CA ASP A 198 6.70 -30.46 3.37
C ASP A 198 6.16 -29.26 2.57
N ILE A 199 4.88 -29.30 2.20
CA ILE A 199 4.20 -28.20 1.51
C ILE A 199 2.88 -27.92 2.25
N PRO A 200 2.83 -26.88 3.11
CA PRO A 200 1.67 -26.58 3.93
C PRO A 200 0.40 -26.24 3.14
N ASN A 201 -0.74 -26.58 3.72
CA ASN A 201 -2.03 -26.14 3.20
C ASN A 201 -2.29 -24.65 3.49
N GLY A 202 -2.86 -23.98 2.50
CA GLY A 202 -3.33 -22.62 2.60
C GLY A 202 -2.23 -21.60 2.87
N LEU A 203 -2.56 -20.31 2.70
CA LEU A 203 -1.58 -19.24 2.90
C LEU A 203 -1.07 -19.15 4.34
N GLY A 204 -1.90 -19.48 5.33
CA GLY A 204 -1.48 -19.44 6.74
C GLY A 204 -0.37 -20.45 7.04
N GLY A 205 -0.46 -21.66 6.46
CA GLY A 205 0.58 -22.67 6.57
C GLY A 205 1.86 -22.22 5.87
N MET A 206 1.75 -21.69 4.65
CA MET A 206 2.92 -21.19 3.91
C MET A 206 3.61 -20.05 4.64
N PHE A 207 2.87 -19.05 5.11
CA PHE A 207 3.44 -17.95 5.86
C PHE A 207 4.15 -18.46 7.12
N LYS A 208 3.52 -19.37 7.87
CA LYS A 208 4.14 -19.95 9.05
C LYS A 208 5.49 -20.59 8.73
N GLU A 209 5.54 -21.45 7.71
CA GLU A 209 6.77 -22.13 7.31
C GLU A 209 7.87 -21.15 6.91
N TYR A 210 7.56 -20.20 6.02
CA TYR A 210 8.55 -19.22 5.54
C TYR A 210 9.06 -18.32 6.66
N PHE A 211 8.18 -17.87 7.56
CA PHE A 211 8.57 -17.01 8.68
C PHE A 211 9.30 -17.79 9.80
N GLU A 212 8.99 -19.08 10.02
CA GLU A 212 9.79 -19.96 10.90
C GLU A 212 11.20 -20.14 10.35
N ARG A 213 11.33 -20.47 9.06
CA ARG A 213 12.64 -20.57 8.38
C ARG A 213 13.42 -19.25 8.45
N LEU A 214 12.76 -18.12 8.18
CA LEU A 214 13.40 -16.81 8.31
C LEU A 214 13.89 -16.57 9.73
N GLN A 215 13.09 -16.90 10.76
CA GLN A 215 13.49 -16.76 12.15
C GLN A 215 14.74 -17.58 12.48
N GLU A 216 14.83 -18.80 11.98
CA GLU A 216 16.01 -19.66 12.12
C GLU A 216 17.23 -19.06 11.42
N LYS A 217 17.08 -18.62 10.17
CA LYS A 217 18.15 -17.97 9.38
C LYS A 217 18.72 -16.74 10.08
N VAL A 218 17.86 -15.84 10.55
CA VAL A 218 18.27 -14.61 11.29
C VAL A 218 18.67 -14.88 12.74
N ARG A 219 18.86 -16.17 13.11
CA ARG A 219 19.40 -16.64 14.38
C ARG A 219 18.56 -16.23 15.60
N GLY A 220 17.23 -16.19 15.45
CA GLY A 220 16.29 -16.21 16.56
C GLY A 220 15.19 -15.15 16.55
N GLU A 221 14.20 -15.35 17.43
CA GLU A 221 12.98 -14.53 17.57
C GLU A 221 13.26 -13.03 17.71
N LYS A 222 14.34 -12.65 18.41
CA LYS A 222 14.67 -11.25 18.67
C LYS A 222 15.02 -10.52 17.36
N THR A 223 15.98 -11.03 16.60
CA THR A 223 16.42 -10.43 15.33
C THR A 223 15.28 -10.41 14.32
N TYR A 224 14.52 -11.50 14.24
CA TYR A 224 13.33 -11.61 13.39
C TYR A 224 12.31 -10.50 13.69
N LYS A 225 11.97 -10.28 14.96
CA LYS A 225 11.00 -9.24 15.34
C LYS A 225 11.56 -7.84 15.17
N MET A 226 12.85 -7.66 15.41
CA MET A 226 13.56 -6.42 15.13
C MET A 226 13.45 -6.06 13.65
N LEU A 227 13.75 -6.99 12.73
CA LEU A 227 13.66 -6.78 11.28
C LEU A 227 12.23 -6.45 10.82
N LEU A 228 11.25 -7.29 11.19
CA LEU A 228 9.92 -7.20 10.59
C LEU A 228 9.04 -6.12 11.21
N ALA A 229 9.27 -5.72 12.47
CA ALA A 229 8.48 -4.69 13.13
C ALA A 229 8.44 -3.34 12.36
N PRO A 230 9.57 -2.72 11.99
CA PRO A 230 9.57 -1.49 11.20
C PRO A 230 8.97 -1.71 9.82
N ILE A 231 9.25 -2.82 9.14
CA ILE A 231 8.68 -3.14 7.81
C ILE A 231 7.14 -3.20 7.86
N VAL A 232 6.57 -3.86 8.87
CA VAL A 232 5.12 -3.96 9.08
C VAL A 232 4.48 -2.62 9.49
N ALA A 233 5.25 -1.76 10.15
CA ALA A 233 4.79 -0.45 10.63
C ALA A 233 4.92 0.68 9.59
N ALA A 234 5.82 0.54 8.63
CA ALA A 234 6.18 1.56 7.66
C ALA A 234 4.98 1.95 6.77
N ARG A 235 4.97 3.22 6.35
CA ARG A 235 3.94 3.78 5.47
C ARG A 235 4.32 3.76 4.00
N GLU A 236 5.58 3.50 3.72
CA GLU A 236 6.21 3.30 2.41
C GLU A 236 7.37 2.30 2.58
N PRO A 237 7.83 1.63 1.51
CA PRO A 237 9.00 0.75 1.57
C PRO A 237 10.22 1.45 2.19
N LEU A 238 10.99 0.72 2.99
CA LEU A 238 12.18 1.25 3.67
C LEU A 238 13.43 0.88 2.87
N SER A 239 14.38 1.80 2.74
CA SER A 239 15.71 1.47 2.21
C SER A 239 16.49 0.56 3.17
N VAL A 240 17.48 -0.17 2.65
CA VAL A 240 18.38 -0.98 3.48
C VAL A 240 19.11 -0.08 4.48
N GLU A 241 19.53 1.12 4.06
CA GLU A 241 20.19 2.11 4.91
C GLU A 241 19.30 2.56 6.07
N GLN A 242 18.01 2.81 5.80
CA GLN A 242 17.03 3.12 6.84
C GLN A 242 16.85 1.95 7.80
N LEU A 243 16.79 0.71 7.30
CA LEU A 243 16.69 -0.47 8.16
C LEU A 243 17.95 -0.66 9.03
N SER A 244 19.14 -0.48 8.48
CA SER A 244 20.42 -0.49 9.21
C SER A 244 20.43 0.54 10.34
N ALA A 245 20.02 1.78 10.04
CA ALA A 245 19.93 2.84 11.04
C ALA A 245 18.89 2.54 12.12
N VAL A 246 17.71 2.03 11.75
CA VAL A 246 16.64 1.65 12.68
C VAL A 246 17.07 0.52 13.62
N LEU A 247 17.79 -0.49 13.11
CA LEU A 247 18.21 -1.65 13.88
C LEU A 247 19.58 -1.51 14.53
N GLN A 248 20.32 -0.44 14.24
CA GLN A 248 21.70 -0.21 14.66
C GLN A 248 22.63 -1.35 14.24
N LEU A 249 22.51 -1.76 12.98
CA LEU A 249 23.33 -2.79 12.34
C LEU A 249 24.19 -2.17 11.24
N GLU A 250 25.35 -2.77 10.99
CA GLU A 250 26.17 -2.41 9.83
C GLU A 250 25.41 -2.69 8.53
N GLN A 251 25.78 -1.99 7.45
CA GLN A 251 25.08 -2.11 6.17
C GLN A 251 25.22 -3.53 5.58
N ASP A 252 26.43 -4.09 5.61
CA ASP A 252 26.71 -5.45 5.13
C ASP A 252 25.89 -6.51 5.90
N ASP A 253 25.82 -6.38 7.24
CA ASP A 253 25.02 -7.29 8.08
C ASP A 253 23.52 -7.20 7.73
N MET A 254 23.03 -6.00 7.41
CA MET A 254 21.63 -5.81 7.00
C MET A 254 21.36 -6.35 5.60
N ASP A 255 22.27 -6.14 4.65
CA ASP A 255 22.16 -6.70 3.31
C ASP A 255 22.10 -8.23 3.38
N ASP A 256 22.96 -8.87 4.17
CA ASP A 256 22.91 -10.33 4.42
C ASP A 256 21.54 -10.76 4.98
N ILE A 257 20.99 -10.02 5.97
CA ILE A 257 19.68 -10.32 6.57
C ILE A 257 18.54 -10.15 5.54
N VAL A 258 18.59 -9.11 4.72
CA VAL A 258 17.57 -8.83 3.69
C VAL A 258 17.64 -9.87 2.59
N ASP A 259 18.84 -10.27 2.17
CA ASP A 259 19.06 -11.31 1.16
C ASP A 259 18.59 -12.69 1.68
N ASP A 260 18.83 -12.99 2.96
CA ASP A 260 18.28 -14.16 3.63
C ASP A 260 16.74 -14.19 3.67
N ALA A 261 16.12 -13.00 3.62
CA ALA A 261 14.68 -12.78 3.63
C ALA A 261 14.08 -12.52 2.23
N SER A 262 14.85 -12.65 1.15
CA SER A 262 14.45 -12.34 -0.24
C SER A 262 13.18 -13.07 -0.72
N ASN A 263 12.88 -14.24 -0.15
CA ASN A 263 11.67 -15.00 -0.49
C ASN A 263 10.38 -14.46 0.16
N LEU A 264 10.51 -13.51 1.08
CA LEU A 264 9.43 -12.85 1.79
C LEU A 264 9.40 -11.33 1.53
N LEU A 265 10.56 -10.78 1.20
CA LEU A 265 10.78 -9.37 0.98
C LEU A 265 11.05 -9.11 -0.50
N TYR A 266 10.24 -8.24 -1.08
CA TYR A 266 10.53 -7.63 -2.37
C TYR A 266 11.56 -6.50 -2.17
N ARG A 267 12.65 -6.55 -2.94
CA ARG A 267 13.63 -5.46 -3.07
C ARG A 267 13.40 -4.75 -4.40
N GLY A 268 12.99 -3.48 -4.34
CA GLY A 268 12.80 -2.62 -5.50
C GLY A 268 14.12 -2.26 -6.18
N GLY A 269 14.05 -1.81 -7.43
CA GLY A 269 15.23 -1.32 -8.17
C GLY A 269 15.89 -0.09 -7.53
N ASP A 270 15.19 0.60 -6.63
CA ASP A 270 15.71 1.69 -5.79
C ASP A 270 16.31 1.21 -4.46
N GLY A 271 16.48 -0.11 -4.28
CA GLY A 271 17.04 -0.71 -3.07
C GLY A 271 16.07 -0.78 -1.89
N ARG A 272 14.82 -0.33 -2.04
CA ARG A 272 13.83 -0.37 -0.95
C ARG A 272 13.19 -1.73 -0.79
N VAL A 273 12.85 -2.06 0.45
CA VAL A 273 12.39 -3.36 0.88
C VAL A 273 10.95 -3.26 1.40
N ALA A 274 10.11 -4.19 0.96
CA ALA A 274 8.73 -4.36 1.43
C ALA A 274 8.35 -5.84 1.45
N LEU A 275 7.32 -6.20 2.21
CA LEU A 275 6.73 -7.55 2.12
C LEU A 275 6.13 -7.75 0.72
N ILE A 276 6.33 -8.93 0.13
CA ILE A 276 5.84 -9.26 -1.23
C ILE A 276 4.32 -9.07 -1.34
N HIS A 277 3.58 -9.30 -0.25
CA HIS A 277 2.15 -9.10 -0.25
C HIS A 277 1.62 -8.55 1.08
N LYS A 278 0.68 -7.60 1.00
CA LYS A 278 0.06 -6.94 2.16
C LYS A 278 -0.52 -7.90 3.20
N ARG A 279 -1.09 -9.03 2.75
CA ARG A 279 -1.62 -10.08 3.67
C ARG A 279 -0.58 -10.66 4.62
N MET A 280 0.70 -10.62 4.28
CA MET A 280 1.77 -11.03 5.19
C MET A 280 1.84 -10.09 6.40
N ALA A 281 1.77 -8.78 6.18
CA ALA A 281 1.79 -7.79 7.25
C ALA A 281 0.58 -7.94 8.18
N ASP A 282 -0.60 -8.21 7.62
CA ASP A 282 -1.83 -8.47 8.37
C ASP A 282 -1.71 -9.75 9.21
N TRP A 283 -1.18 -10.83 8.62
CA TRP A 283 -0.97 -12.11 9.29
C TRP A 283 0.05 -12.00 10.44
N LEU A 284 1.19 -11.33 10.20
CA LEU A 284 2.22 -11.06 11.22
C LEU A 284 1.68 -10.21 12.38
N SER A 285 0.73 -9.33 12.09
CA SER A 285 0.09 -8.44 13.07
C SER A 285 -1.10 -9.07 13.80
N ASP A 286 -1.50 -10.29 13.45
CA ASP A 286 -2.56 -11.03 14.13
C ASP A 286 -1.99 -12.22 14.92
N LYS A 287 -1.92 -12.07 16.24
CA LYS A 287 -1.42 -13.10 17.16
C LYS A 287 -2.20 -14.42 17.09
N LYS A 288 -3.48 -14.40 16.72
CA LYS A 288 -4.28 -15.62 16.58
C LYS A 288 -3.88 -16.43 15.35
N GLN A 289 -3.48 -15.74 14.28
CA GLN A 289 -3.07 -16.37 13.03
C GLN A 289 -1.60 -16.79 13.06
N SER A 290 -0.69 -15.87 13.41
CA SER A 290 0.76 -16.10 13.41
C SER A 290 1.29 -16.86 14.63
N GLY A 291 0.48 -16.97 15.69
CA GLY A 291 0.92 -17.53 16.96
C GLY A 291 1.94 -16.64 17.68
N ARG A 292 2.33 -17.03 18.90
CA ARG A 292 3.15 -16.18 19.78
C ARG A 292 4.56 -15.90 19.22
N GLN A 293 5.18 -16.91 18.62
CA GLN A 293 6.59 -16.84 18.20
C GLN A 293 6.76 -15.90 17.01
N LEU A 294 5.91 -16.00 15.99
CA LEU A 294 6.00 -15.20 14.77
C LEU A 294 5.26 -13.86 14.83
N PHE A 295 4.39 -13.66 15.83
CA PHE A 295 3.65 -12.41 15.99
C PHE A 295 4.57 -11.20 16.16
N VAL A 296 4.37 -10.20 15.31
CA VAL A 296 5.09 -8.93 15.29
C VAL A 296 4.18 -7.83 15.82
N LYS A 297 4.66 -7.12 16.86
CA LYS A 297 3.93 -5.98 17.42
C LYS A 297 4.20 -4.74 16.59
N LYS A 298 3.19 -4.31 15.83
CA LYS A 298 3.25 -3.06 15.04
C LYS A 298 3.65 -1.83 15.86
N LYS A 299 3.26 -1.77 17.14
CA LYS A 299 3.67 -0.69 18.07
C LYS A 299 5.18 -0.61 18.28
N ASP A 300 5.88 -1.75 18.29
CA ASP A 300 7.34 -1.77 18.44
C ASP A 300 8.02 -1.26 17.17
N GLY A 301 7.42 -1.49 16.00
CA GLY A 301 7.85 -0.88 14.74
C GLY A 301 7.65 0.64 14.72
N HIS A 302 6.51 1.14 15.21
CA HIS A 302 6.29 2.58 15.33
C HIS A 302 7.31 3.26 16.27
N LYS A 303 7.72 2.61 17.36
CA LYS A 303 8.77 3.13 18.26
C LYS A 303 10.11 3.23 17.54
N GLN A 304 10.55 2.13 16.93
CA GLN A 304 11.78 2.05 16.15
C GLN A 304 11.85 3.11 15.05
N LEU A 305 10.76 3.28 14.29
CA LEU A 305 10.68 4.31 13.26
C LEU A 305 10.62 5.72 13.84
N ALA A 306 10.00 5.94 15.00
CA ALA A 306 10.01 7.23 15.67
C ALA A 306 11.42 7.62 16.15
N ASP A 307 12.19 6.66 16.69
CA ASP A 307 13.57 6.86 17.12
C ASP A 307 14.48 7.19 15.92
N PHE A 308 14.31 6.48 14.81
CA PHE A 308 14.98 6.79 13.54
C PHE A 308 14.62 8.19 13.04
N CYS A 309 13.32 8.53 13.02
CA CYS A 309 12.87 9.82 12.50
C CYS A 309 13.44 11.01 13.27
N ILE A 310 13.67 10.86 14.57
CA ILE A 310 14.31 11.89 15.40
C ILE A 310 15.82 11.94 15.15
N SER A 311 16.46 10.79 15.00
CA SER A 311 17.92 10.69 14.80
C SER A 311 18.37 11.15 13.41
N SER A 312 17.54 10.90 12.40
CA SER A 312 17.77 11.23 10.99
C SER A 312 16.72 12.22 10.51
N TRP A 313 16.66 13.40 11.15
CA TRP A 313 15.59 14.38 10.96
C TRP A 313 15.50 14.98 9.55
N ASP A 314 16.60 14.94 8.80
CA ASP A 314 16.73 15.43 7.42
C ASP A 314 16.42 14.38 6.35
N ASP A 315 16.27 13.11 6.74
CA ASP A 315 15.85 12.05 5.83
C ASP A 315 14.40 12.25 5.32
N PHE A 316 14.17 11.93 4.06
CA PHE A 316 12.87 12.14 3.42
C PHE A 316 11.73 11.32 4.05
N PHE A 317 12.00 10.10 4.52
CA PHE A 317 11.00 9.31 5.24
C PHE A 317 10.67 9.98 6.57
N SER A 318 11.69 10.46 7.30
CA SER A 318 11.53 11.19 8.56
C SER A 318 10.68 12.43 8.38
N LEU A 319 11.00 13.29 7.41
CA LEU A 319 10.25 14.51 7.12
C LEU A 319 8.78 14.22 6.75
N ARG A 320 8.50 13.11 6.08
CA ARG A 320 7.13 12.72 5.71
C ARG A 320 6.35 12.04 6.83
N HIS A 321 7.01 11.31 7.74
CA HIS A 321 6.33 10.34 8.60
C HIS A 321 6.64 10.43 10.10
N ALA A 322 7.57 11.29 10.54
CA ALA A 322 7.97 11.44 11.95
C ALA A 322 6.77 11.62 12.89
N VAL A 323 5.91 12.62 12.61
CA VAL A 323 4.71 12.93 13.42
C VAL A 323 3.82 11.69 13.56
N PHE A 324 3.62 10.94 12.48
CA PHE A 324 2.79 9.75 12.51
C PHE A 324 3.37 8.65 13.40
N HIS A 325 4.65 8.34 13.27
CA HIS A 325 5.30 7.30 14.08
C HIS A 325 5.43 7.72 15.56
N LEU A 326 5.66 9.00 15.85
CA LEU A 326 5.67 9.53 17.21
C LEU A 326 4.30 9.35 17.89
N VAL A 327 3.22 9.77 17.25
CA VAL A 327 1.88 9.60 17.82
C VAL A 327 1.51 8.11 17.96
N LYS A 328 1.74 7.28 16.93
CA LYS A 328 1.41 5.84 16.99
C LYS A 328 2.26 5.07 18.01
N SER A 329 3.45 5.56 18.35
CA SER A 329 4.27 4.99 19.43
C SER A 329 3.85 5.47 20.84
N GLY A 330 3.04 6.53 20.91
CA GLY A 330 2.53 7.14 22.15
C GLY A 330 3.26 8.42 22.56
N ARG A 331 4.26 8.86 21.79
CA ARG A 331 5.12 10.03 22.04
C ARG A 331 4.49 11.33 21.53
N HIS A 332 3.31 11.66 22.06
CA HIS A 332 2.52 12.82 21.59
C HIS A 332 3.23 14.15 21.86
N ALA A 333 3.86 14.30 23.03
CA ALA A 333 4.60 15.52 23.38
C ALA A 333 5.67 15.84 22.35
N GLU A 334 6.48 14.84 21.97
CA GLU A 334 7.53 15.00 20.96
C GLU A 334 6.99 15.25 19.55
N ALA A 335 5.82 14.67 19.22
CA ALA A 335 5.13 15.01 17.97
C ALA A 335 4.70 16.48 17.93
N PHE A 336 4.23 17.03 19.06
CA PHE A 336 3.86 18.44 19.16
C PHE A 336 5.07 19.36 19.19
N GLU A 337 6.16 18.98 19.87
CA GLU A 337 7.44 19.69 19.81
C GLU A 337 7.91 19.82 18.35
N LEU A 338 7.85 18.73 17.58
CA LEU A 338 8.24 18.72 16.17
C LEU A 338 7.31 19.60 15.31
N LEU A 339 6.00 19.54 15.53
CA LEU A 339 5.03 20.40 14.85
C LEU A 339 5.20 21.88 15.20
N ASN A 340 5.75 22.20 16.37
CA ASN A 340 6.00 23.56 16.82
C ASN A 340 7.42 24.06 16.49
N ASP A 341 8.29 23.19 15.97
CA ASP A 341 9.60 23.56 15.45
C ASP A 341 9.48 24.10 14.02
N PHE A 342 9.59 25.41 13.85
CA PHE A 342 9.49 26.06 12.54
C PHE A 342 10.60 25.63 11.56
N ALA A 343 11.80 25.28 12.03
CA ALA A 343 12.87 24.79 11.16
C ALA A 343 12.54 23.40 10.62
N TRP A 344 12.03 22.51 11.47
CA TRP A 344 11.53 21.21 11.01
C TRP A 344 10.33 21.36 10.08
N VAL A 345 9.32 22.16 10.46
CA VAL A 345 8.12 22.39 9.63
C VAL A 345 8.53 22.92 8.26
N LYS A 346 9.46 23.88 8.19
CA LYS A 346 9.98 24.39 6.92
C LYS A 346 10.61 23.28 6.07
N SER A 347 11.39 22.40 6.69
CA SER A 347 12.03 21.28 6.00
C SER A 347 10.99 20.28 5.48
N ALA A 348 10.00 19.92 6.32
CA ALA A 348 8.94 18.99 5.96
C ALA A 348 8.07 19.49 4.80
N ILE A 349 7.67 20.77 4.80
CA ILE A 349 6.87 21.35 3.71
C ILE A 349 7.68 21.59 2.43
N SER A 350 9.02 21.58 2.52
CA SER A 350 9.91 21.74 1.37
C SER A 350 10.15 20.44 0.60
N VAL A 351 9.70 19.29 1.13
CA VAL A 351 9.84 17.99 0.46
C VAL A 351 8.97 17.93 -0.80
N GLY A 352 9.63 17.89 -1.96
CA GLY A 352 9.03 17.78 -3.28
C GLY A 352 9.71 18.71 -4.29
N ASP A 353 9.98 18.19 -5.49
CA ASP A 353 10.73 18.90 -6.54
C ASP A 353 9.92 20.05 -7.14
N ASP A 354 8.59 19.92 -7.13
CA ASP A 354 7.64 20.88 -7.69
C ASP A 354 6.54 21.26 -6.69
N GLU A 355 5.74 22.27 -7.06
CA GLU A 355 4.64 22.77 -6.24
C GLU A 355 3.60 21.68 -5.94
N ALA A 356 3.32 20.79 -6.89
CA ALA A 356 2.31 19.75 -6.73
C ALA A 356 2.77 18.69 -5.72
N GLN A 357 4.04 18.28 -5.78
CA GLN A 357 4.65 17.38 -4.81
C GLN A 357 4.68 17.99 -3.42
N ARG A 358 5.13 19.25 -3.27
CA ARG A 358 5.11 19.94 -1.97
C ARG A 358 3.70 20.06 -1.40
N ARG A 359 2.73 20.40 -2.25
CA ARG A 359 1.31 20.43 -1.86
C ARG A 359 0.82 19.06 -1.38
N ALA A 360 1.19 17.98 -2.06
CA ALA A 360 0.88 16.63 -1.64
C ALA A 360 1.53 16.30 -0.28
N THR A 361 2.81 16.65 -0.07
CA THR A 361 3.50 16.44 1.21
C THR A 361 2.80 17.18 2.35
N ILE A 362 2.50 18.47 2.18
CA ILE A 362 1.78 19.27 3.18
C ILE A 362 0.39 18.65 3.46
N GLY A 363 -0.33 18.27 2.40
CA GLY A 363 -1.63 17.62 2.49
C GLY A 363 -1.58 16.28 3.24
N ASN A 364 -0.54 15.48 3.02
CA ASN A 364 -0.31 14.21 3.70
C ASN A 364 -0.07 14.42 5.20
N LEU A 365 0.75 15.39 5.58
CA LEU A 365 0.98 15.74 6.99
C LEU A 365 -0.30 16.19 7.68
N ILE A 366 -1.10 17.04 7.03
CA ILE A 366 -2.40 17.49 7.56
C ILE A 366 -3.35 16.31 7.71
N ARG A 367 -3.44 15.44 6.70
CA ARG A 367 -4.29 14.24 6.74
C ARG A 367 -3.88 13.33 7.90
N ASP A 368 -2.57 13.13 8.09
CA ASP A 368 -2.07 12.33 9.21
C ASP A 368 -2.49 12.95 10.55
N CYS A 369 -2.38 14.27 10.71
CA CYS A 369 -2.84 14.94 11.91
C CYS A 369 -4.36 14.75 12.17
N VAL A 370 -5.18 14.69 11.13
CA VAL A 370 -6.62 14.38 11.24
C VAL A 370 -6.85 12.92 11.61
N GLU A 371 -6.17 11.98 10.94
CA GLU A 371 -6.28 10.54 11.22
C GLU A 371 -5.81 10.16 12.62
N LEU A 372 -4.88 10.94 13.17
CA LEU A 372 -4.30 10.76 14.50
C LEU A 372 -5.06 11.53 15.60
N ASP A 373 -6.11 12.25 15.25
CA ASP A 373 -6.92 13.07 16.16
C ASP A 373 -6.13 14.18 16.87
N ILE A 374 -5.10 14.73 16.20
CA ILE A 374 -4.27 15.83 16.71
C ILE A 374 -4.47 17.14 15.93
N TYR A 375 -5.32 17.17 14.91
CA TYR A 375 -5.55 18.36 14.07
C TYR A 375 -6.13 19.56 14.85
N PHE A 376 -6.95 19.30 15.87
CA PHE A 376 -7.54 20.33 16.75
C PHE A 376 -6.93 20.34 18.16
N ALA A 377 -5.81 19.65 18.35
CA ALA A 377 -5.14 19.59 19.64
C ALA A 377 -4.64 20.98 20.05
N PRO A 378 -4.90 21.45 21.27
CA PRO A 378 -4.47 22.78 21.74
C PRO A 378 -2.95 22.94 21.83
N GLU A 379 -2.20 21.83 21.85
CA GLU A 379 -0.73 21.81 21.95
C GLU A 379 -0.03 22.29 20.66
N SER A 380 -0.71 22.31 19.52
CA SER A 380 -0.13 22.83 18.27
C SER A 380 -1.17 23.37 17.30
N ASP A 381 -0.95 24.60 16.85
CA ASP A 381 -1.76 25.24 15.80
C ASP A 381 -1.28 24.92 14.38
N THR A 382 -0.11 24.30 14.26
CA THR A 382 0.58 24.05 12.99
C THR A 382 -0.29 23.31 11.97
N PRO A 383 -1.01 22.21 12.29
CA PRO A 383 -1.84 21.52 11.29
C PRO A 383 -2.92 22.43 10.68
N ARG A 384 -3.56 23.26 11.52
CA ARG A 384 -4.61 24.21 11.09
C ARG A 384 -4.03 25.37 10.29
N PHE A 385 -2.86 25.86 10.72
CA PHE A 385 -2.11 26.89 10.00
C PHE A 385 -1.71 26.39 8.60
N LEU A 386 -1.08 25.22 8.51
CA LEU A 386 -0.67 24.61 7.24
C LEU A 386 -1.87 24.43 6.31
N SER A 387 -3.01 23.98 6.83
CA SER A 387 -4.26 23.86 6.06
C SER A 387 -4.71 25.18 5.43
N LYS A 388 -4.58 26.30 6.15
CA LYS A 388 -4.93 27.65 5.66
C LYS A 388 -3.87 28.26 4.73
N ALA A 389 -2.61 27.84 4.86
CA ALA A 389 -1.47 28.41 4.13
C ALA A 389 -0.93 27.51 3.02
N VAL A 390 -1.51 26.31 2.83
CA VAL A 390 -0.99 25.27 1.92
C VAL A 390 -0.73 25.78 0.51
N HIS A 391 -1.59 26.65 -0.04
CA HIS A 391 -1.38 27.23 -1.37
C HIS A 391 -0.07 28.03 -1.45
N ALA A 392 0.12 28.99 -0.55
CA ALA A 392 1.33 29.83 -0.51
C ALA A 392 2.57 29.00 -0.19
N LEU A 393 2.49 28.10 0.78
CA LEU A 393 3.62 27.28 1.23
C LEU A 393 4.04 26.22 0.21
N SER A 394 3.09 25.67 -0.56
CA SER A 394 3.43 24.77 -1.66
C SER A 394 4.14 25.49 -2.81
N TYR A 395 3.80 26.75 -3.06
CA TYR A 395 4.45 27.57 -4.08
C TYR A 395 5.87 27.93 -3.63
N ASP A 396 6.01 28.55 -2.45
CA ASP A 396 7.29 28.89 -1.85
C ASP A 396 7.30 28.57 -0.34
N PRO A 397 8.02 27.51 0.09
CA PRO A 397 8.19 27.18 1.51
C PRO A 397 8.84 28.29 2.35
N ASN A 398 9.58 29.23 1.74
CA ASN A 398 10.22 30.33 2.46
C ASN A 398 9.22 31.36 2.98
N GLU A 399 8.00 31.37 2.46
CA GLU A 399 6.91 32.21 2.93
C GLU A 399 6.41 31.81 4.33
N LEU A 400 6.89 30.70 4.92
CA LEU A 400 6.44 30.21 6.23
C LEU A 400 6.37 31.32 7.29
N VAL A 401 7.44 32.09 7.46
CA VAL A 401 7.50 33.16 8.47
C VAL A 401 6.47 34.26 8.18
N SER A 402 6.39 34.71 6.93
CA SER A 402 5.42 35.72 6.47
C SER A 402 3.98 35.25 6.71
N GLN A 403 3.69 34.00 6.39
CA GLN A 403 2.36 33.41 6.54
C GLN A 403 1.95 33.27 8.00
N VAL A 404 2.90 32.94 8.90
CA VAL A 404 2.69 32.86 10.35
C VAL A 404 2.40 34.25 10.92
N LEU A 405 3.24 35.25 10.62
CA LEU A 405 3.07 36.62 11.09
C LEU A 405 1.74 37.23 10.63
N ALA A 406 1.36 37.03 9.36
CA ALA A 406 0.11 37.57 8.82
C ALA A 406 -1.16 37.00 9.50
N ARG A 407 -1.08 35.79 10.07
CA ARG A 407 -2.25 35.09 10.64
C ARG A 407 -2.28 35.07 12.16
N LEU A 408 -1.13 35.13 12.82
CA LEU A 408 -1.03 35.19 14.29
C LEU A 408 -0.80 36.62 14.80
N GLY A 409 -0.26 37.52 13.98
CA GLY A 409 0.11 38.88 14.38
C GLY A 409 -1.05 39.85 14.60
N HIS A 410 -2.30 39.47 14.30
CA HIS A 410 -3.47 40.35 14.43
C HIS A 410 -4.30 40.14 15.72
N ASP A 411 -4.06 39.06 16.48
CA ASP A 411 -4.79 38.73 17.72
C ASP A 411 -3.85 38.60 18.94
N SER A 412 -2.81 39.45 19.07
CA SER A 412 -1.92 39.38 20.23
C SER A 412 -2.53 40.05 21.47
N LYS A 413 -3.17 39.23 22.32
CA LYS A 413 -3.15 39.47 23.77
C LYS A 413 -2.02 38.73 24.49
N ASP A 414 -1.23 37.94 23.78
CA ASP A 414 0.03 37.39 24.27
C ASP A 414 1.00 37.23 23.10
N PRO A 415 2.09 38.01 23.02
CA PRO A 415 3.17 37.76 22.08
C PRO A 415 4.27 36.92 22.75
N LEU A 416 4.51 35.74 22.16
CA LEU A 416 5.68 34.83 22.29
C LEU A 416 6.04 34.32 23.69
#